data_AF-A0A8X7ZN28-F1
#
_entry.id   AF-A0A8X7ZN28-F1
#
_cell.length_a   1.000
_cell.length_b   1.000
_cell.length_c   1.000
_cell.angle_alpha   90.00
_cell.angle_beta   90.00
_cell.angle_gamma   90.00
#
_symmetry.space_group_name_H-M   'P 1'
#
loop_
_entity.id
_entity.type
_entity.pdbx_description
1 polymer ?
#
loop_
_entity_poly.entity_id
_entity_poly.type
_entity_poly.pdbx_seq_one_letter_code
_entity_poly.pdbx_strand_id
1 'polypeptide(L)'
;MLCFPRLSSLRIGQCPNLTSMPLFPTLNEVLFLNTTSSMPLQQTMKMTSPVSSTSSSITRPLSKLNRLYIYSIDDMESVPEVGLQNLSSLQQLLIYECPRLKSLPLPDQGMHSLQQLFISNCRGLKSLSESESQGMIPYLPSLQFLRIDHCSEELSRRARGRGKEREEEWPNIKHIPDIVIDWNYIQKEGRYVKGEGLRY
;
A
#
# COMPACT_ATOMS: atom_id res chain seq x y z
N MET A 1 -10.55 16.41 -21.03
CA MET A 1 -9.89 15.37 -20.21
C MET A 1 -9.03 14.53 -21.16
N LEU A 2 -7.73 14.38 -20.88
CA LEU A 2 -6.84 13.59 -21.76
C LEU A 2 -7.11 12.09 -21.53
N CYS A 3 -7.12 11.30 -22.62
CA CYS A 3 -7.35 9.85 -22.57
C CYS A 3 -6.21 9.12 -23.28
N PHE A 4 -5.63 8.13 -22.60
CA PHE A 4 -4.52 7.31 -23.09
C PHE A 4 -4.92 5.83 -23.07
N PRO A 5 -5.59 5.33 -24.13
CA PRO A 5 -6.18 3.98 -24.13
C PRO A 5 -5.15 2.84 -24.24
N ARG A 6 -3.87 3.15 -24.46
CA ARG A 6 -2.78 2.17 -24.58
C ARG A 6 -1.69 2.34 -23.52
N LEU A 7 -1.90 3.24 -22.55
CA LEU A 7 -0.91 3.54 -21.53
C LEU A 7 -0.88 2.40 -20.51
N SER A 8 0.21 1.63 -20.48
CA SER A 8 0.43 0.56 -19.49
C SER A 8 1.18 1.05 -18.25
N SER A 9 2.04 2.06 -18.42
CA SER A 9 2.83 2.68 -17.35
C SER A 9 2.70 4.21 -17.36
N LEU A 10 2.51 4.80 -16.18
CA LEU A 10 2.45 6.24 -15.96
C LEU A 10 3.40 6.61 -14.84
N ARG A 11 4.29 7.58 -15.09
CA ARG A 11 5.20 8.15 -14.10
C ARG A 11 4.99 9.65 -14.05
N ILE A 12 4.68 10.17 -12.87
CA ILE A 12 4.53 11.60 -12.61
C ILE A 12 5.50 11.96 -11.48
N GLY A 13 6.43 12.88 -11.77
CA GLY A 13 7.44 13.34 -10.82
C GLY A 13 7.48 14.85 -10.77
N GLN A 14 7.71 15.43 -9.58
CA GLN A 14 7.92 16.87 -9.39
C GLN A 14 6.78 17.72 -9.96
N CYS A 15 5.54 17.29 -9.71
CA CYS A 15 4.32 17.96 -10.19
C CYS A 15 3.41 18.35 -8.99
N PRO A 16 3.82 19.33 -8.17
CA PRO A 16 3.10 19.67 -6.93
C PRO A 16 1.69 20.23 -7.20
N ASN A 17 1.49 20.87 -8.36
CA ASN A 17 0.21 21.46 -8.76
C ASN A 17 -0.64 20.53 -9.64
N LEU A 18 -0.38 19.21 -9.64
CA LEU A 18 -1.22 18.27 -10.38
C LEU A 18 -2.64 18.30 -9.82
N THR A 19 -3.62 18.64 -10.67
CA THR A 19 -5.03 18.79 -10.27
C THR A 19 -5.92 17.62 -10.69
N SER A 20 -5.48 16.79 -11.64
CA SER A 20 -6.23 15.64 -12.12
C SER A 20 -5.32 14.59 -12.78
N MET A 21 -5.75 13.33 -12.75
CA MET A 21 -5.16 12.27 -13.55
C MET A 21 -5.84 12.18 -14.92
N PRO A 22 -5.12 11.80 -15.99
CA PRO A 22 -5.77 11.46 -17.25
C PRO A 22 -6.59 10.16 -17.15
N LEU A 23 -7.41 9.89 -18.16
CA LEU A 23 -8.07 8.57 -18.29
C LEU A 23 -7.08 7.56 -18.88
N PHE A 24 -6.94 6.42 -18.22
CA PHE A 24 -6.03 5.35 -18.65
C PHE A 24 -6.65 3.96 -18.41
N PRO A 25 -7.66 3.55 -19.20
CA PRO A 25 -8.42 2.32 -18.96
C PRO A 25 -7.58 1.03 -19.03
N THR A 26 -6.36 1.09 -19.56
CA THR A 26 -5.45 -0.04 -19.74
C THR A 26 -4.22 -0.01 -18.83
N LEU A 27 -4.12 0.94 -17.89
CA LEU A 27 -2.99 1.04 -16.98
C LEU A 27 -2.88 -0.22 -16.11
N ASN A 28 -1.87 -1.03 -16.38
CA ASN A 28 -1.72 -2.35 -15.77
C ASN A 28 -0.30 -2.65 -15.26
N GLU A 29 0.72 -1.89 -15.66
CA GLU A 29 2.10 -2.17 -15.24
C GLU A 29 2.52 -1.37 -14.01
N VAL A 30 2.60 -0.04 -14.12
CA VAL A 30 3.16 0.83 -13.07
C VAL A 30 2.46 2.17 -13.05
N LEU A 31 2.08 2.61 -11.84
CA LEU A 31 1.77 4.00 -11.52
C LEU A 31 2.82 4.48 -10.51
N PHE A 32 3.64 5.43 -10.93
CA PHE A 32 4.65 6.05 -10.08
C PHE A 32 4.31 7.52 -9.88
N LEU A 33 4.23 7.93 -8.62
CA LEU A 33 3.99 9.30 -8.20
C LEU A 33 5.12 9.72 -7.27
N ASN A 34 5.78 10.84 -7.57
CA ASN A 34 6.83 11.40 -6.74
C ASN A 34 6.69 12.91 -6.62
N THR A 35 6.62 13.46 -5.41
CA THR A 35 6.54 14.91 -5.20
C THR A 35 5.36 15.53 -5.99
N THR A 36 4.17 14.99 -5.75
CA THR A 36 2.90 15.44 -6.37
C THR A 36 1.83 15.60 -5.31
N SER A 37 0.75 16.33 -5.58
CA SER A 37 -0.44 16.28 -4.70
C SER A 37 -1.07 14.89 -4.69
N SER A 38 -1.55 14.46 -3.52
CA SER A 38 -2.31 13.22 -3.33
C SER A 38 -3.71 13.29 -3.93
N MET A 39 -4.28 14.49 -4.06
CA MET A 39 -5.67 14.72 -4.44
C MET A 39 -6.07 14.02 -5.77
N PRO A 40 -5.31 14.11 -6.87
CA PRO A 40 -5.67 13.45 -8.13
C PRO A 40 -5.73 11.92 -8.03
N LEU A 41 -4.81 11.29 -7.29
CA LEU A 41 -4.83 9.85 -7.03
C LEU A 41 -6.08 9.48 -6.25
N GLN A 42 -6.36 10.21 -5.16
CA GLN A 42 -7.52 9.95 -4.31
C GLN A 42 -8.84 10.10 -5.08
N GLN A 43 -8.95 11.10 -5.95
CA GLN A 43 -10.11 11.26 -6.83
C GLN A 43 -10.26 10.09 -7.79
N THR A 44 -9.18 9.68 -8.45
CA THR A 44 -9.17 8.53 -9.37
C THR A 44 -9.61 7.25 -8.66
N MET A 45 -9.14 7.05 -7.43
CA MET A 45 -9.51 5.92 -6.58
C MET A 45 -10.98 5.93 -6.13
N LYS A 46 -11.56 7.12 -5.93
CA LYS A 46 -12.96 7.31 -5.51
C LYS A 46 -13.95 7.27 -6.68
N MET A 47 -13.49 7.28 -7.93
CA MET A 47 -14.36 7.14 -9.09
C MET A 47 -14.97 5.74 -9.14
N THR A 48 -16.13 5.56 -8.49
CA THR A 48 -17.08 4.51 -8.84
C THR A 48 -17.78 4.99 -10.10
N SER A 49 -17.91 4.16 -11.13
CA SER A 49 -18.70 4.56 -12.29
C SER A 49 -20.19 4.23 -12.04
N PRO A 50 -21.09 5.21 -11.87
CA PRO A 50 -22.47 5.04 -12.27
C PRO A 50 -22.61 5.61 -13.68
N VAL A 51 -22.35 4.80 -14.70
CA VAL A 51 -22.77 5.16 -16.05
C VAL A 51 -23.65 4.04 -16.58
N SER A 52 -24.96 4.18 -16.36
CA SER A 52 -25.95 3.56 -17.23
C SER A 52 -25.72 4.08 -18.64
N SER A 53 -25.10 3.27 -19.49
CA SER A 53 -25.41 3.18 -20.91
C SER A 53 -24.61 2.02 -21.54
N THR A 54 -25.34 0.95 -21.81
CA THR A 54 -25.13 0.01 -22.92
C THR A 54 -23.70 -0.46 -23.19
N SER A 55 -23.39 -1.67 -22.71
CA SER A 55 -22.39 -2.58 -23.29
C SER A 55 -20.94 -2.08 -23.35
N SER A 56 -20.27 -2.00 -22.21
CA SER A 56 -18.87 -2.43 -22.06
C SER A 56 -18.52 -2.51 -20.57
N SER A 57 -17.70 -3.49 -20.19
CA SER A 57 -17.43 -3.91 -18.81
C SER A 57 -17.15 -2.75 -17.84
N ILE A 58 -17.73 -2.81 -16.63
CA ILE A 58 -17.45 -1.91 -15.51
C ILE A 58 -15.95 -2.00 -15.18
N THR A 59 -15.12 -1.13 -15.72
CA THR A 59 -13.69 -1.07 -15.37
C THR A 59 -13.52 -0.13 -14.18
N ARG A 60 -13.36 -0.70 -12.99
CA ARG A 60 -12.94 0.04 -11.81
C ARG A 60 -11.57 0.68 -12.08
N PRO A 61 -11.37 1.97 -11.75
CA PRO A 61 -10.07 2.63 -11.95
C PRO A 61 -8.94 1.82 -11.28
N LEU A 62 -7.80 1.75 -11.96
CA LEU A 62 -6.57 1.09 -11.45
C LEU A 62 -6.72 -0.41 -11.12
N SER A 63 -7.84 -1.06 -11.42
CA SER A 63 -8.07 -2.47 -11.05
C SER A 63 -7.12 -3.48 -11.67
N LYS A 64 -6.52 -3.13 -12.81
CA LYS A 64 -5.50 -3.93 -13.50
C LYS A 64 -4.07 -3.57 -13.10
N LEU A 65 -3.88 -2.56 -12.27
CA LEU A 65 -2.55 -2.04 -11.92
C LEU A 65 -1.77 -3.08 -11.13
N ASN A 66 -0.55 -3.39 -11.60
CA ASN A 66 0.35 -4.34 -10.94
C ASN A 66 1.22 -3.68 -9.87
N ARG A 67 1.75 -2.48 -10.14
CA ARG A 67 2.67 -1.79 -9.22
C ARG A 67 2.25 -0.35 -8.97
N LEU A 68 2.16 0.01 -7.69
CA LEU A 68 1.86 1.37 -7.24
C LEU A 68 3.00 1.87 -6.37
N TYR A 69 3.61 2.96 -6.80
CA TYR A 69 4.76 3.58 -6.17
C TYR A 69 4.43 5.03 -5.82
N ILE A 70 4.51 5.35 -4.53
CA ILE A 70 4.19 6.66 -3.98
C ILE A 70 5.43 7.15 -3.22
N TYR A 71 5.99 8.27 -3.64
CA TYR A 71 7.20 8.87 -3.08
C TYR A 71 6.95 10.33 -2.70
N SER A 72 7.39 10.73 -1.51
CA SER A 72 7.52 12.13 -1.10
C SER A 72 6.22 12.94 -1.36
N ILE A 73 5.06 12.37 -0.98
CA ILE A 73 3.76 13.06 -1.07
C ILE A 73 3.41 13.65 0.29
N ASP A 74 3.64 14.95 0.42
CA ASP A 74 3.53 15.64 1.70
C ASP A 74 2.10 15.87 2.16
N ASP A 75 1.12 15.95 1.27
CA ASP A 75 -0.28 16.28 1.60
C ASP A 75 -1.17 15.03 1.84
N MET A 76 -0.61 13.82 1.71
CA MET A 76 -1.37 12.58 1.85
C MET A 76 -1.59 12.24 3.33
N GLU A 77 -2.81 12.42 3.84
CA GLU A 77 -3.16 12.01 5.21
C GLU A 77 -3.67 10.57 5.30
N SER A 78 -4.33 10.09 4.25
CA SER A 78 -4.82 8.71 4.12
C SER A 78 -4.98 8.31 2.66
N VAL A 79 -5.07 6.99 2.41
CA VAL A 79 -5.48 6.45 1.12
C VAL A 79 -6.98 6.07 1.20
N PRO A 80 -7.81 6.39 0.19
CA PRO A 80 -9.22 6.01 0.21
C PRO A 80 -9.38 4.49 0.21
N GLU A 81 -10.07 3.97 1.21
CA GLU A 81 -10.35 2.54 1.41
C GLU A 81 -11.00 1.89 0.17
N VAL A 82 -12.06 2.51 -0.37
CA VAL A 82 -12.71 2.08 -1.63
C VAL A 82 -11.72 1.97 -2.80
N GLY A 83 -10.70 2.81 -2.81
CA GLY A 83 -9.63 2.78 -3.81
C GLY A 83 -8.78 1.53 -3.69
N LEU A 84 -8.37 1.19 -2.47
CA LEU A 84 -7.56 0.02 -2.18
C LEU A 84 -8.31 -1.29 -2.47
N GLN A 85 -9.61 -1.35 -2.16
CA GLN A 85 -10.48 -2.48 -2.52
C GLN A 85 -10.55 -2.72 -4.04
N ASN A 86 -10.34 -1.68 -4.85
CA ASN A 86 -10.37 -1.80 -6.31
C ASN A 86 -9.05 -2.31 -6.90
N LEU A 87 -7.92 -2.25 -6.17
CA LEU A 87 -6.60 -2.66 -6.64
C LEU A 87 -6.41 -4.19 -6.64
N SER A 88 -7.32 -4.92 -7.29
CA SER A 88 -7.37 -6.39 -7.24
C SER A 88 -6.17 -7.10 -7.88
N SER A 89 -5.48 -6.45 -8.82
CA SER A 89 -4.30 -7.02 -9.51
C SER A 89 -2.96 -6.54 -8.95
N LEU A 90 -2.97 -5.74 -7.88
CA LEU A 90 -1.76 -5.12 -7.35
C LEU A 90 -0.86 -6.15 -6.69
N GLN A 91 0.38 -6.26 -7.17
CA GLN A 91 1.41 -7.16 -6.68
C GLN A 91 2.44 -6.44 -5.81
N GLN A 92 2.71 -5.16 -6.07
CA GLN A 92 3.66 -4.38 -5.30
C GLN A 92 3.10 -3.01 -4.94
N LEU A 93 3.15 -2.70 -3.64
CA LEU A 93 2.88 -1.37 -3.11
C LEU A 93 4.14 -0.85 -2.42
N LEU A 94 4.61 0.32 -2.85
CA LEU A 94 5.68 1.04 -2.19
C LEU A 94 5.21 2.45 -1.82
N ILE A 95 5.36 2.80 -0.55
CA ILE A 95 5.12 4.15 -0.03
C ILE A 95 6.38 4.62 0.69
N TYR A 96 6.98 5.70 0.22
CA TYR A 96 8.22 6.22 0.76
C TYR A 96 8.07 7.72 1.08
N GLU A 97 8.49 8.12 2.28
CA GLU A 97 8.61 9.53 2.67
C GLU A 97 7.29 10.30 2.53
N CYS A 98 6.17 9.73 3.02
CA CYS A 98 4.89 10.45 3.12
C CYS A 98 4.67 10.84 4.59
N PRO A 99 5.22 11.98 5.07
CA PRO A 99 5.28 12.28 6.51
C PRO A 99 3.91 12.51 7.16
N ARG A 100 2.91 12.98 6.40
CA ARG A 100 1.55 13.24 6.90
C ARG A 100 0.63 12.03 6.83
N LEU A 101 1.06 10.92 6.22
CA LEU A 101 0.23 9.72 6.08
C LEU A 101 -0.03 9.13 7.47
N LYS A 102 -1.28 9.17 7.93
CA LYS A 102 -1.69 8.68 9.26
C LYS A 102 -2.18 7.25 9.22
N SER A 103 -2.87 6.88 8.15
CA SER A 103 -3.43 5.54 7.94
C SER A 103 -3.31 5.09 6.49
N LEU A 104 -3.11 3.78 6.31
CA LEU A 104 -3.21 3.09 5.04
C LEU A 104 -4.25 1.98 5.22
N PRO A 105 -5.55 2.22 5.02
CA PRO A 105 -6.60 1.26 5.35
C PRO A 105 -6.66 0.12 4.32
N LEU A 106 -5.70 -0.81 4.40
CA LEU A 106 -5.72 -2.00 3.54
C LEU A 106 -6.95 -2.85 3.91
N PRO A 107 -7.68 -3.41 2.94
CA PRO A 107 -8.93 -4.11 3.22
C PRO A 107 -8.72 -5.30 4.16
N ASP A 108 -9.58 -5.45 5.17
CA ASP A 108 -9.48 -6.53 6.16
C ASP A 108 -9.76 -7.92 5.55
N GLN A 109 -10.55 -7.94 4.47
CA GLN A 109 -10.78 -9.11 3.62
C GLN A 109 -9.55 -9.49 2.77
N GLY A 110 -8.46 -8.71 2.86
CA GLY A 110 -7.15 -9.03 2.29
C GLY A 110 -6.97 -8.66 0.82
N MET A 111 -5.73 -8.33 0.45
CA MET A 111 -5.33 -8.13 -0.95
C MET A 111 -4.70 -9.41 -1.50
N HIS A 112 -5.46 -10.15 -2.32
CA HIS A 112 -5.09 -11.49 -2.77
C HIS A 112 -3.98 -11.53 -3.82
N SER A 113 -3.68 -10.41 -4.47
CA SER A 113 -2.58 -10.32 -5.44
C SER A 113 -1.32 -9.69 -4.85
N LEU A 114 -1.40 -9.05 -3.68
CA LEU A 114 -0.30 -8.27 -3.13
C LEU A 114 0.78 -9.20 -2.61
N GLN A 115 1.97 -9.13 -3.22
CA GLN A 115 3.13 -9.96 -2.91
C GLN A 115 4.18 -9.18 -2.12
N GLN A 116 4.28 -7.87 -2.34
CA GLN A 116 5.31 -7.06 -1.69
C GLN A 116 4.75 -5.73 -1.20
N LEU A 117 4.99 -5.43 0.07
CA LEU A 117 4.61 -4.18 0.72
C LEU A 117 5.84 -3.52 1.33
N PHE A 118 6.17 -2.33 0.84
CA PHE A 118 7.29 -1.52 1.32
C PHE A 118 6.75 -0.19 1.82
N ILE A 119 7.02 0.12 3.08
CA ILE A 119 6.67 1.41 3.67
C ILE A 119 7.89 1.93 4.40
N SER A 120 8.35 3.13 4.07
CA SER A 120 9.50 3.71 4.74
C SER A 120 9.40 5.23 4.87
N ASN A 121 9.95 5.77 5.97
CA ASN A 121 9.96 7.22 6.26
C ASN A 121 8.56 7.87 6.37
N CYS A 122 7.52 7.10 6.66
CA CYS A 122 6.15 7.58 6.89
C CYS A 122 5.88 7.76 8.39
N ARG A 123 6.48 8.77 9.01
CA ARG A 123 6.49 8.95 10.49
C ARG A 123 5.10 9.13 11.12
N GLY A 124 4.14 9.65 10.36
CA GLY A 124 2.75 9.80 10.79
C GLY A 124 1.96 8.49 10.83
N LEU A 125 2.45 7.42 10.20
CA LEU A 125 1.65 6.23 9.88
C LEU A 125 1.50 5.33 11.09
N LYS A 126 0.26 5.21 11.59
CA LYS A 126 -0.08 4.43 12.79
C LYS A 126 -0.72 3.09 12.47
N SER A 127 -1.52 3.00 11.41
CA SER A 127 -2.28 1.79 11.03
C SER A 127 -2.16 1.45 9.56
N LEU A 128 -2.10 0.15 9.26
CA LEU A 128 -2.29 -0.43 7.92
C LEU A 128 -3.66 -1.11 7.76
N SER A 129 -4.49 -1.12 8.80
CA SER A 129 -5.79 -1.79 8.83
C SER A 129 -6.92 -0.79 8.62
N GLU A 130 -8.00 -1.24 7.98
CA GLU A 130 -9.26 -0.51 7.82
C GLU A 130 -9.98 -0.40 9.16
N SER A 131 -10.03 -1.50 9.91
CA SER A 131 -10.63 -1.55 11.25
C SER A 131 -9.58 -1.46 12.36
N GLU A 132 -9.86 -0.65 13.39
CA GLU A 132 -9.07 -0.63 14.64
C GLU A 132 -9.21 -1.91 15.48
N SER A 133 -10.21 -2.76 15.18
CA SER A 133 -10.55 -3.94 15.98
C SER A 133 -9.82 -5.24 15.59
N GLN A 134 -9.22 -5.32 14.39
CA GLN A 134 -8.63 -6.56 13.83
C GLN A 134 -7.09 -6.59 13.81
N GLY A 135 -6.46 -5.64 14.52
CA GLY A 135 -5.01 -5.45 14.53
C GLY A 135 -4.58 -4.32 13.61
N MET A 136 -3.35 -3.83 13.76
CA MET A 136 -2.87 -2.69 12.94
C MET A 136 -2.35 -3.10 11.56
N ILE A 137 -2.27 -4.40 11.28
CA ILE A 137 -1.87 -4.96 9.99
C ILE A 137 -2.88 -6.07 9.62
N PRO A 138 -3.58 -5.96 8.49
CA PRO A 138 -4.56 -6.96 8.08
C PRO A 138 -3.87 -8.22 7.54
N TYR A 139 -4.62 -9.31 7.47
CA TYR A 139 -4.15 -10.55 6.86
C TYR A 139 -4.07 -10.39 5.34
N LEU A 140 -2.86 -10.54 4.78
CA LEU A 140 -2.58 -10.39 3.35
C LEU A 140 -2.08 -11.74 2.80
N PRO A 141 -2.97 -12.61 2.27
CA PRO A 141 -2.68 -14.03 2.10
C PRO A 141 -1.52 -14.34 1.14
N SER A 142 -1.31 -13.51 0.14
CA SER A 142 -0.27 -13.71 -0.89
C SER A 142 1.03 -12.97 -0.60
N LEU A 143 1.11 -12.23 0.51
CA LEU A 143 2.24 -11.37 0.79
C LEU A 143 3.49 -12.20 1.10
N GLN A 144 4.54 -11.96 0.31
CA GLN A 144 5.84 -12.63 0.40
C GLN A 144 6.85 -11.76 1.14
N PHE A 145 6.76 -10.45 0.98
CA PHE A 145 7.71 -9.51 1.55
C PHE A 145 7.00 -8.33 2.21
N LEU A 146 7.30 -8.10 3.50
CA LEU A 146 6.83 -6.95 4.26
C LEU A 146 8.04 -6.15 4.78
N ARG A 147 8.08 -4.87 4.46
CA ARG A 147 9.06 -3.95 5.04
C ARG A 147 8.42 -2.67 5.55
N ILE A 148 8.68 -2.36 6.82
CA ILE A 148 8.23 -1.15 7.50
C ILE A 148 9.42 -0.52 8.22
N ASP A 149 9.92 0.60 7.72
CA ASP A 149 11.06 1.29 8.35
C ASP A 149 10.75 2.74 8.66
N HIS A 150 11.23 3.24 9.80
CA HIS A 150 11.16 4.67 10.14
C HIS A 150 9.74 5.26 10.05
N CYS A 151 8.75 4.44 10.42
CA CYS A 151 7.34 4.82 10.55
C CYS A 151 7.05 5.21 12.00
N SER A 152 5.77 5.27 12.42
CA SER A 152 5.48 5.54 13.84
C SER A 152 6.03 4.45 14.75
N GLU A 153 6.42 4.82 15.98
CA GLU A 153 6.87 3.88 16.99
C GLU A 153 5.78 2.86 17.32
N GLU A 154 4.51 3.29 17.33
CA GLU A 154 3.37 2.41 17.58
C GLU A 154 3.24 1.31 16.52
N LEU A 155 3.29 1.68 15.24
CA LEU A 155 3.22 0.72 14.14
C LEU A 155 4.40 -0.25 14.19
N SER A 156 5.61 0.28 14.35
CA SER A 156 6.85 -0.50 14.35
C SER A 156 6.90 -1.47 15.53
N ARG A 157 6.54 -1.02 16.73
CA ARG A 157 6.46 -1.87 17.94
C ARG A 157 5.46 -3.00 17.77
N ARG A 158 4.29 -2.74 17.17
CA ARG A 158 3.27 -3.79 16.93
C ARG A 158 3.67 -4.74 15.80
N ALA A 159 4.30 -4.24 14.73
CA ALA A 159 4.78 -5.06 13.62
C ALA A 159 5.91 -6.01 14.04
N ARG A 160 6.73 -5.61 15.02
CA ARG A 160 7.70 -6.47 15.69
C ARG A 160 7.09 -7.47 16.68
N GLY A 161 5.76 -7.48 16.84
CA GLY A 161 5.01 -8.20 17.87
C GLY A 161 5.53 -7.95 19.29
N ARG A 162 4.77 -8.31 20.33
CA ARG A 162 5.43 -8.44 21.64
C ARG A 162 6.31 -9.68 21.56
N GLY A 163 7.62 -9.47 21.58
CA GLY A 163 8.57 -10.55 21.75
C GLY A 163 8.21 -11.34 23.02
N LYS A 164 7.89 -12.63 22.86
CA LYS A 164 7.58 -13.61 23.92
C LYS A 164 6.39 -13.15 24.79
N GLU A 165 5.19 -13.67 24.60
CA GLU A 165 4.67 -14.66 25.56
C GLU A 165 3.36 -15.34 25.10
N ARG A 166 2.76 -14.94 23.97
CA ARG A 166 1.62 -15.67 23.38
C ARG A 166 1.79 -15.73 21.88
N GLU A 167 1.81 -16.93 21.33
CA GLU A 167 1.78 -17.19 19.87
C GLU A 167 0.52 -16.61 19.18
N GLU A 168 -0.42 -16.10 19.98
CA GLU A 168 -1.76 -15.66 19.59
C GLU A 168 -1.83 -14.21 19.06
N GLU A 169 -0.81 -13.37 19.28
CA GLU A 169 -0.84 -11.93 18.90
C GLU A 169 -0.17 -11.61 17.56
N TRP A 170 0.46 -12.60 16.91
CA TRP A 170 1.14 -12.44 15.62
C TRP A 170 0.51 -13.20 14.43
N PRO A 171 -0.81 -13.51 14.38
CA PRO A 171 -1.34 -14.43 13.38
C PRO A 171 -1.32 -13.86 11.95
N ASN A 172 -1.62 -12.57 11.79
CA ASN A 172 -1.89 -12.00 10.46
C ASN A 172 -0.67 -11.84 9.55
N ILE A 173 0.55 -11.88 10.09
CA ILE A 173 1.78 -11.69 9.31
C ILE A 173 2.77 -12.85 9.46
N LYS A 174 2.47 -13.88 10.26
CA LYS A 174 3.35 -15.05 10.48
C LYS A 174 3.64 -15.83 9.20
N HIS A 175 2.70 -15.86 8.26
CA HIS A 175 2.83 -16.59 7.00
C HIS A 175 3.81 -15.92 6.01
N ILE A 176 4.20 -14.67 6.23
CA ILE A 176 5.04 -13.91 5.30
C ILE A 176 6.50 -14.33 5.46
N PRO A 177 7.16 -14.90 4.44
CA PRO A 177 8.51 -15.44 4.57
C PRO A 177 9.57 -14.39 4.91
N ASP A 178 9.44 -13.16 4.41
CA ASP A 178 10.42 -12.10 4.63
C ASP A 178 9.77 -10.86 5.25
N ILE A 179 10.17 -10.55 6.48
CA ILE A 179 9.68 -9.42 7.26
C ILE A 179 10.86 -8.61 7.77
N VAL A 180 10.94 -7.34 7.38
CA VAL A 180 11.95 -6.38 7.82
C VAL A 180 11.27 -5.21 8.50
N ILE A 181 11.63 -4.94 9.76
CA ILE A 181 11.10 -3.79 10.51
C ILE A 181 12.26 -2.96 11.05
N ASP A 182 12.24 -1.66 10.74
CA ASP A 182 13.31 -0.71 11.06
C ASP A 182 14.71 -1.28 10.79
N TRP A 183 14.94 -1.73 9.55
CA TRP A 183 16.22 -2.25 9.07
C TRP A 183 16.66 -3.57 9.72
N ASN A 184 15.79 -4.20 10.54
CA ASN A 184 16.05 -5.47 11.19
C ASN A 184 15.16 -6.58 10.59
N TYR A 185 15.77 -7.71 10.23
CA TYR A 185 15.01 -8.91 9.89
C TYR A 185 14.30 -9.47 11.12
N ILE A 186 12.98 -9.63 11.01
CA ILE A 186 12.16 -10.34 11.97
C ILE A 186 11.96 -11.79 11.51
N GLN A 187 11.71 -11.97 10.22
CA GLN A 187 11.59 -13.26 9.55
C GLN A 187 12.36 -13.20 8.22
N LYS A 188 13.12 -14.25 7.91
CA LYS A 188 13.83 -14.40 6.63
C LYS A 188 13.62 -15.81 6.12
N GLU A 189 13.18 -15.95 4.88
CA GLU A 189 12.88 -17.26 4.26
C GLU A 189 11.97 -18.14 5.14
N GLY A 190 10.99 -17.54 5.82
CA GLY A 190 10.03 -18.22 6.69
C GLY A 190 10.55 -18.58 8.08
N ARG A 191 11.78 -18.19 8.43
CA ARG A 191 12.40 -18.48 9.74
C ARG A 191 12.56 -17.20 10.55
N TYR A 192 12.11 -17.24 11.82
CA TYR A 192 12.34 -16.15 12.76
C TYR A 192 13.84 -15.95 13.02
N VAL A 193 14.28 -14.69 13.02
CA VAL A 193 15.66 -14.30 13.35
C VAL A 193 15.72 -13.92 14.83
N LYS A 194 16.44 -14.68 15.66
CA LYS A 194 16.63 -14.39 17.11
C LYS A 194 17.89 -13.55 17.34
N GLY A 195 17.79 -12.47 18.12
CA GLY A 195 18.93 -11.62 18.50
C GLY A 195 19.21 -10.52 17.47
N GLU A 196 19.92 -9.45 17.89
CA GLU A 196 20.09 -8.19 17.14
C GLU A 196 20.19 -8.42 15.63
N GLY A 197 19.13 -8.00 14.93
CA GLY A 197 18.87 -8.36 13.54
C GLY A 197 20.07 -8.08 12.64
N LEU A 198 20.26 -8.94 11.64
CA LEU A 198 21.16 -8.63 10.53
C LEU A 198 20.73 -7.27 9.96
N ARG A 199 21.56 -6.25 10.18
CA ARG A 199 21.33 -4.91 9.65
C ARG A 199 21.53 -4.96 8.14
N TYR A 200 20.55 -4.44 7.40
CA TYR A 200 20.63 -4.24 5.96
C TYR A 200 21.47 -2.99 5.63
#